data_AF-A0A1N6EPN1-F1
#
_entry.id   AF-A0A1N6EPN1-F1
#
_cell.length_a   1.000
_cell.length_b   1.000
_cell.length_c   1.000
_cell.angle_alpha   90.00
_cell.angle_beta   90.00
_cell.angle_gamma   90.00
#
_symmetry.space_group_name_H-M   'P 1'
#
loop_
_entity.id
_entity.type
_entity.pdbx_description
1 polymer ?
#
loop_
_entity_poly.entity_id
_entity_poly.type
_entity_poly.pdbx_seq_one_letter_code
_entity_poly.pdbx_strand_id
1 'polypeptide(L)'
;MLGKIINLSAFALLLGVVACDKKTSGITEEGNSVTAYDLWNGADGAGGFKYANVAARWYSVDDENDGGTSSIVFPTIEGNNLTSENMESLVSYCGGLCGTVELGESSAPSAGVGIALTENDSAIDISEWDGLCVSYESALQMKGVLGYKDGGTLSANDMPTVEFDKTENGAYASRCAKWADFKQSSSNNNSGVEASKKATSLIFKFVGKAKESGFFNIKGVSSYKHGVQNLDSIEYVEPMKVDTSACLWNGTLDNPGSMVMNDLDGTRGGLWYSYNDRNDGGASLLYWSAEAPNYKNAFEWLADDELFKGGLSASVSLDKGSAPQAYAGIGFRMAVRDSANADYSAKATDISGWGGICVYYMAEKDMRMVLASDSLEKDYTLAASTTPVEKCITWDEMSTAGLEKSASDIKFEVRSSENVFNQIRFNIIAVGKYKEGGACIADESKVNPF
;
A
#
# COMPACT_ATOMS: atom_id res chain seq x y z
N MET A 1 -42.61 -44.22 35.86
CA MET A 1 -42.56 -42.91 35.19
C MET A 1 -41.25 -42.83 34.42
N LEU A 2 -41.36 -42.58 33.12
CA LEU A 2 -40.26 -42.34 32.18
C LEU A 2 -39.57 -41.01 32.47
N GLY A 3 -38.30 -40.91 32.07
CA GLY A 3 -37.60 -39.66 31.75
C GLY A 3 -36.17 -39.63 32.28
N LYS A 4 -35.12 -39.29 31.53
CA LYS A 4 -34.88 -39.13 30.09
C LYS A 4 -33.35 -39.01 29.94
N ILE A 5 -32.82 -39.49 28.83
CA ILE A 5 -31.43 -39.43 28.36
C ILE A 5 -30.99 -37.98 28.08
N ILE A 6 -29.69 -37.65 28.21
CA ILE A 6 -28.86 -37.00 27.17
C ILE A 6 -27.37 -37.15 27.52
N ASN A 7 -26.64 -37.58 26.48
CA ASN A 7 -25.22 -37.84 26.34
C ASN A 7 -24.59 -36.55 25.76
N LEU A 8 -23.47 -36.04 26.30
CA LEU A 8 -22.68 -35.01 25.63
C LEU A 8 -21.23 -35.47 25.48
N SER A 9 -20.81 -35.47 24.23
CA SER A 9 -19.60 -36.02 23.64
C SER A 9 -18.35 -35.17 23.89
N ALA A 10 -17.22 -35.88 23.90
CA ALA A 10 -15.86 -35.40 24.12
C ALA A 10 -15.38 -34.33 23.13
N PHE A 11 -14.68 -33.32 23.67
CA PHE A 11 -13.74 -32.47 22.93
C PHE A 11 -12.32 -32.89 23.33
N ALA A 12 -11.57 -33.45 22.39
CA ALA A 12 -10.16 -33.76 22.56
C ALA A 12 -9.33 -32.51 22.24
N LEU A 13 -8.59 -32.02 23.23
CA LEU A 13 -7.51 -31.04 23.06
C LEU A 13 -6.37 -31.69 22.27
N LEU A 14 -5.93 -31.03 21.20
CA LEU A 14 -4.63 -31.29 20.58
C LEU A 14 -3.74 -30.07 20.78
N LEU A 15 -2.80 -30.24 21.71
CA LEU A 15 -1.67 -29.37 22.00
C LEU A 15 -0.69 -29.41 20.82
N GLY A 16 -0.53 -28.29 20.13
CA GLY A 16 0.58 -28.04 19.21
C GLY A 16 1.77 -27.47 19.98
N VAL A 17 2.89 -28.18 19.91
CA VAL A 17 4.12 -27.96 20.67
C VAL A 17 4.85 -26.70 20.16
N VAL A 18 5.11 -25.74 21.06
CA VAL A 18 6.04 -24.64 20.81
C VAL A 18 7.46 -25.21 20.85
N ALA A 19 8.10 -25.30 19.69
CA ALA A 19 9.53 -25.55 19.62
C ALA A 19 10.26 -24.26 20.00
N CYS A 20 10.92 -24.26 21.16
CA CYS A 20 11.93 -23.25 21.49
C CYS A 20 13.12 -23.45 20.56
N ASP A 21 13.48 -22.44 19.76
CA ASP A 21 14.78 -22.39 19.11
C ASP A 21 15.45 -21.02 19.31
N LYS A 22 16.71 -21.10 19.75
CA LYS A 22 17.77 -20.09 19.94
C LYS A 22 17.40 -18.66 20.37
N LYS A 23 17.91 -18.28 21.55
CA LYS A 23 18.12 -16.90 22.01
C LYS A 23 18.86 -16.04 20.95
N THR A 24 18.14 -15.28 20.14
CA THR A 24 18.62 -14.03 19.54
C THR A 24 18.14 -12.90 20.44
N SER A 25 19.04 -12.37 21.26
CA SER A 25 18.75 -11.14 22.01
C SER A 25 18.59 -9.99 21.02
N GLY A 26 17.38 -9.43 20.91
CA GLY A 26 17.17 -8.06 20.42
C GLY A 26 16.40 -7.87 19.10
N ILE A 27 16.28 -8.91 18.26
CA ILE A 27 15.50 -8.81 17.01
C ILE A 27 14.05 -9.13 17.32
N THR A 28 13.15 -8.18 17.07
CA THR A 28 11.71 -8.41 17.20
C THR A 28 11.25 -9.43 16.15
N GLU A 29 10.57 -10.50 16.58
CA GLU A 29 10.20 -11.67 15.76
C GLU A 29 9.37 -11.34 14.51
N GLU A 30 9.26 -12.34 13.63
CA GLU A 30 8.39 -12.38 12.47
C GLU A 30 6.95 -11.92 12.78
N GLY A 31 6.49 -10.88 12.08
CA GLY A 31 5.15 -10.33 12.26
C GLY A 31 5.04 -8.97 12.96
N ASN A 32 6.14 -8.32 13.33
CA ASN A 32 6.09 -6.94 13.82
C ASN A 32 5.93 -5.95 12.66
N SER A 33 4.73 -5.45 12.39
CA SER A 33 4.52 -4.43 11.34
C SER A 33 5.29 -3.15 11.67
N VAL A 34 6.22 -2.73 10.81
CA VAL A 34 6.68 -1.33 10.82
C VAL A 34 5.51 -0.49 10.33
N THR A 35 4.85 0.21 11.25
CA THR A 35 3.58 0.93 10.99
C THR A 35 3.78 2.25 10.25
N ALA A 36 5.01 2.78 10.25
CA ALA A 36 5.39 3.98 9.52
C ALA A 36 6.90 4.00 9.24
N TYR A 37 7.26 4.50 8.06
CA TYR A 37 8.65 4.72 7.66
C TYR A 37 8.96 6.22 7.74
N ASP A 38 9.68 6.62 8.79
CA ASP A 38 10.17 8.00 8.94
C ASP A 38 11.38 8.27 8.05
N LEU A 39 12.15 7.24 7.70
CA LEU A 39 13.39 7.37 6.95
C LEU A 39 13.22 7.15 5.44
N TRP A 40 12.58 6.06 5.01
CA TRP A 40 12.32 5.82 3.58
C TRP A 40 11.19 4.83 3.33
N ASN A 41 10.30 5.15 2.40
CA ASN A 41 9.19 4.32 1.97
C ASN A 41 9.23 4.11 0.45
N GLY A 42 9.45 2.88 0.01
CA GLY A 42 9.43 2.54 -1.41
C GLY A 42 8.04 2.70 -2.05
N ALA A 43 6.96 2.65 -1.27
CA ALA A 43 5.62 2.89 -1.78
C ALA A 43 5.36 4.37 -2.16
N ASP A 44 6.16 5.31 -1.64
CA ASP A 44 6.03 6.74 -1.99
C ASP A 44 6.51 7.03 -3.44
N GLY A 45 7.07 6.02 -4.15
CA GLY A 45 7.62 6.19 -5.50
C GLY A 45 8.93 6.98 -5.55
N ALA A 46 9.35 7.57 -4.42
CA ALA A 46 10.53 8.41 -4.33
C ALA A 46 11.78 7.62 -3.93
N GLY A 47 12.88 7.89 -4.63
CA GLY A 47 14.19 7.35 -4.28
C GLY A 47 14.85 7.98 -3.05
N GLY A 48 14.35 9.13 -2.60
CA GLY A 48 14.99 9.95 -1.57
C GLY A 48 14.78 9.44 -0.15
N PHE A 49 15.89 9.25 0.59
CA PHE A 49 15.88 8.96 2.02
C PHE A 49 15.73 10.27 2.82
N LYS A 50 14.76 10.34 3.73
CA LYS A 50 14.33 11.55 4.44
C LYS A 50 15.04 11.64 5.79
N TYR A 51 16.16 12.36 5.87
CA TYR A 51 16.77 12.71 7.16
C TYR A 51 17.55 14.03 7.13
N ALA A 52 17.31 14.88 8.15
CA ALA A 52 18.13 16.02 8.56
C ALA A 52 18.67 16.96 7.46
N ASN A 53 17.88 17.29 6.44
CA ASN A 53 18.30 18.10 5.27
C ASN A 53 19.48 17.50 4.48
N VAL A 54 19.81 16.23 4.69
CA VAL A 54 20.85 15.52 3.95
C VAL A 54 20.16 14.71 2.85
N ALA A 55 20.57 14.93 1.60
CA ALA A 55 20.15 14.10 0.47
C ALA A 55 20.88 12.75 0.56
N ALA A 56 20.44 11.89 1.48
CA ALA A 56 20.97 10.54 1.60
C ALA A 56 20.64 9.74 0.33
N ARG A 57 21.66 9.09 -0.24
CA ARG A 57 21.60 8.43 -1.54
C ARG A 57 21.82 6.94 -1.40
N TRP A 58 21.06 6.15 -2.15
CA TRP A 58 21.33 4.73 -2.25
C TRP A 58 22.45 4.45 -3.24
N TYR A 59 23.19 3.37 -3.02
CA TYR A 59 24.30 2.94 -3.86
C TYR A 59 24.44 1.41 -3.85
N SER A 60 25.04 0.85 -4.90
CA SER A 60 25.38 -0.57 -4.95
C SER A 60 26.64 -0.87 -4.12
N VAL A 61 26.69 -2.03 -3.50
CA VAL A 61 27.86 -2.55 -2.78
C VAL A 61 28.23 -3.91 -3.36
N ASP A 62 29.52 -4.14 -3.59
CA ASP A 62 30.07 -5.40 -4.09
C ASP A 62 31.41 -5.73 -3.44
N ASP A 63 32.00 -6.84 -3.86
CA ASP A 63 33.30 -7.35 -3.44
C ASP A 63 34.40 -7.14 -4.49
N GLU A 64 34.20 -6.23 -5.47
CA GLU A 64 35.17 -5.99 -6.54
C GLU A 64 36.54 -5.55 -5.99
N ASN A 65 36.53 -4.69 -4.96
CA ASN A 65 37.74 -4.23 -4.28
C ASN A 65 38.52 -5.35 -3.55
N ASP A 66 37.84 -6.46 -3.25
CA ASP A 66 38.43 -7.67 -2.67
C ASP A 66 38.76 -8.72 -3.74
N GLY A 67 38.62 -8.38 -5.03
CA GLY A 67 38.88 -9.25 -6.17
C GLY A 67 37.73 -10.21 -6.50
N GLY A 68 36.53 -9.98 -5.94
CA GLY A 68 35.33 -10.73 -6.24
C GLY A 68 34.60 -10.25 -7.50
N THR A 69 33.54 -10.96 -7.87
CA THR A 69 32.71 -10.66 -9.05
C THR A 69 31.22 -10.69 -8.70
N SER A 70 30.88 -10.49 -7.43
CA SER A 70 29.49 -10.49 -6.97
C SER A 70 28.81 -9.20 -7.41
N SER A 71 27.51 -9.24 -7.73
CA SER A 71 26.78 -8.05 -8.14
C SER A 71 25.29 -8.13 -7.84
N ILE A 72 24.60 -7.00 -8.01
CA ILE A 72 23.14 -6.93 -8.03
C ILE A 72 22.69 -6.67 -9.46
N VAL A 73 21.80 -7.53 -9.97
CA VAL A 73 21.10 -7.33 -11.23
C VAL A 73 19.75 -6.68 -10.93
N PHE A 74 19.56 -5.45 -11.41
CA PHE A 74 18.32 -4.71 -11.23
C PHE A 74 17.38 -4.91 -12.44
N PRO A 75 16.06 -5.05 -12.24
CA PRO A 75 15.12 -5.38 -13.32
C PRO A 75 14.94 -4.26 -14.37
N THR A 76 15.17 -2.99 -14.00
CA THR A 76 14.91 -1.83 -14.87
C THR A 76 16.16 -1.00 -15.19
N ILE A 77 17.32 -1.38 -14.65
CA ILE A 77 18.57 -0.63 -14.83
C ILE A 77 19.46 -1.39 -15.80
N GLU A 78 19.94 -0.72 -16.85
CA GLU A 78 21.00 -1.26 -17.69
C GLU A 78 22.33 -1.22 -16.94
N GLY A 79 22.88 -2.40 -16.63
CA GLY A 79 24.07 -2.56 -15.79
C GLY A 79 23.73 -2.67 -14.29
N ASN A 80 24.77 -2.59 -13.45
CA ASN A 80 24.66 -2.95 -12.02
C ASN A 80 24.80 -1.74 -11.07
N ASN A 81 24.83 -0.52 -11.64
CA ASN A 81 25.08 0.71 -10.88
C ASN A 81 23.76 1.40 -10.51
N LEU A 82 23.46 1.41 -9.21
CA LEU A 82 22.35 2.18 -8.67
C LEU A 82 22.73 3.67 -8.62
N THR A 83 21.91 4.53 -9.20
CA THR A 83 22.08 5.99 -9.21
C THR A 83 20.77 6.66 -8.81
N SER A 84 20.81 7.92 -8.39
CA SER A 84 19.57 8.65 -8.05
C SER A 84 18.61 8.77 -9.23
N GLU A 85 19.10 8.78 -10.47
CA GLU A 85 18.28 8.93 -11.69
C GLU A 85 17.55 7.64 -12.07
N ASN A 86 18.19 6.48 -11.90
CA ASN A 86 17.60 5.19 -12.29
C ASN A 86 16.77 4.55 -11.18
N MET A 87 16.88 5.08 -9.97
CA MET A 87 16.21 4.59 -8.79
C MET A 87 14.70 4.80 -8.81
N GLU A 88 14.19 5.93 -9.31
CA GLU A 88 12.73 6.17 -9.37
C GLU A 88 12.03 5.11 -10.24
N SER A 89 12.63 4.75 -11.37
CA SER A 89 12.12 3.68 -12.23
C SER A 89 12.12 2.32 -11.52
N LEU A 90 13.14 2.04 -10.72
CA LEU A 90 13.25 0.79 -9.97
C LEU A 90 12.22 0.73 -8.83
N VAL A 91 12.07 1.83 -8.08
CA VAL A 91 11.08 1.97 -7.01
C VAL A 91 9.67 1.83 -7.57
N SER A 92 9.37 2.48 -8.69
CA SER A 92 8.09 2.34 -9.39
C SER A 92 7.83 0.92 -9.88
N TYR A 93 8.87 0.15 -10.24
CA TYR A 93 8.70 -1.21 -10.74
C TYR A 93 8.32 -2.21 -9.66
N CYS A 94 8.89 -2.09 -8.45
CA CYS A 94 8.70 -3.08 -7.40
C CYS A 94 8.17 -2.56 -6.06
N GLY A 95 7.74 -1.30 -6.00
CA GLY A 95 7.25 -0.65 -4.78
C GLY A 95 8.28 -0.69 -3.65
N GLY A 96 9.55 -0.56 -4.00
CA GLY A 96 10.71 -0.82 -3.14
C GLY A 96 12.02 -0.87 -3.93
N LEU A 97 13.13 -1.19 -3.27
CA LEU A 97 14.43 -1.37 -3.90
C LEU A 97 14.68 -2.87 -4.06
N CYS A 98 14.38 -3.38 -5.26
CA CYS A 98 14.49 -4.80 -5.56
C CYS A 98 15.61 -5.12 -6.53
N GLY A 99 16.08 -6.37 -6.49
CA GLY A 99 17.05 -6.89 -7.43
C GLY A 99 17.31 -8.37 -7.19
N THR A 100 18.14 -8.93 -8.05
CA THR A 100 18.67 -10.29 -7.88
C THR A 100 20.13 -10.19 -7.49
N VAL A 101 20.48 -10.72 -6.33
CA VAL A 101 21.88 -10.88 -5.92
C VAL A 101 22.48 -12.02 -6.74
N GLU A 102 23.67 -11.82 -7.28
CA GLU A 102 24.48 -12.86 -7.91
C GLU A 102 25.85 -12.90 -7.23
N LEU A 103 26.10 -13.93 -6.41
CA LEU A 103 27.35 -14.09 -5.69
C LEU A 103 28.42 -14.76 -6.57
N GLY A 104 29.57 -14.10 -6.69
CA GLY A 104 30.67 -14.53 -7.54
C GLY A 104 31.49 -15.70 -6.99
N GLU A 105 32.60 -16.00 -7.66
CA GLU A 105 33.57 -17.00 -7.21
C GLU A 105 34.65 -16.34 -6.33
N SER A 106 34.36 -16.15 -5.04
CA SER A 106 35.37 -15.73 -4.06
C SER A 106 35.23 -16.53 -2.76
N SER A 107 36.17 -16.36 -1.82
CA SER A 107 36.14 -17.06 -0.52
C SER A 107 35.07 -16.51 0.43
N ALA A 108 34.61 -15.28 0.20
CA ALA A 108 33.57 -14.61 0.97
C ALA A 108 32.75 -13.68 0.04
N PRO A 109 32.00 -14.24 -0.92
CA PRO A 109 31.37 -13.43 -1.95
C PRO A 109 30.26 -12.59 -1.35
N SER A 110 30.19 -11.33 -1.80
CA SER A 110 29.21 -10.42 -1.25
C SER A 110 28.79 -9.30 -2.21
N ALA A 111 27.50 -9.00 -2.20
CA ALA A 111 26.91 -7.86 -2.87
C ALA A 111 25.73 -7.32 -2.05
N GLY A 112 25.26 -6.13 -2.37
CA GLY A 112 24.16 -5.50 -1.65
C GLY A 112 23.88 -4.08 -2.08
N VAL A 113 23.14 -3.38 -1.24
CA VAL A 113 22.79 -1.97 -1.43
C VAL A 113 23.01 -1.21 -0.12
N GLY A 114 23.47 0.03 -0.21
CA GLY A 114 23.72 0.89 0.93
C GLY A 114 23.02 2.22 0.80
N ILE A 115 22.86 2.90 1.93
CA ILE A 115 22.39 4.28 2.07
C ILE A 115 23.56 5.09 2.61
N ALA A 116 24.04 6.05 1.84
CA ALA A 116 25.02 7.03 2.30
C ALA A 116 24.26 8.08 3.13
N LEU A 117 24.57 8.18 4.43
CA LEU A 117 23.90 9.09 5.35
C LEU A 117 24.43 10.53 5.24
N THR A 118 25.58 10.71 4.58
CA THR A 118 26.24 12.01 4.40
C THR A 118 26.93 12.11 3.04
N GLU A 119 27.29 13.32 2.63
CA GLU A 119 28.20 13.55 1.51
C GLU A 119 29.67 13.53 1.99
N ASN A 120 30.59 13.06 1.13
CA ASN A 120 32.05 13.07 1.33
C ASN A 120 32.55 12.28 2.57
N ASP A 121 31.95 11.12 2.88
CA ASP A 121 32.36 10.23 3.99
C ASP A 121 32.50 10.95 5.34
N SER A 122 31.63 11.94 5.56
CA SER A 122 31.49 12.62 6.85
C SER A 122 30.64 11.78 7.79
N ALA A 123 30.81 11.97 9.10
CA ALA A 123 30.09 11.22 10.10
C ALA A 123 28.93 12.05 10.67
N ILE A 124 27.78 11.41 10.90
CA ILE A 124 26.60 11.99 11.54
C ILE A 124 26.22 11.17 12.78
N ASP A 125 25.59 11.81 13.75
CA ASP A 125 25.06 11.15 14.95
C ASP A 125 23.61 10.73 14.70
N ILE A 126 23.38 9.42 14.60
CA ILE A 126 22.05 8.79 14.51
C ILE A 126 21.70 8.02 15.79
N SER A 127 22.40 8.27 16.90
CA SER A 127 22.16 7.57 18.17
C SER A 127 20.73 7.75 18.67
N GLU A 128 20.09 8.88 18.34
CA GLU A 128 18.70 9.20 18.66
C GLU A 128 17.66 8.29 18.00
N TRP A 129 18.03 7.56 16.94
CA TRP A 129 17.16 6.58 16.28
C TRP A 129 16.94 5.32 17.11
N ASP A 130 17.79 5.09 18.13
CA ASP A 130 17.83 3.89 19.00
C ASP A 130 18.08 2.55 18.27
N GLY A 131 18.11 2.55 16.94
CA GLY A 131 18.23 1.36 16.12
C GLY A 131 17.68 1.57 14.71
N LEU A 132 17.51 0.45 14.01
CA LEU A 132 16.98 0.38 12.65
C LEU A 132 15.83 -0.62 12.57
N CYS A 133 14.80 -0.27 11.82
CA CYS A 133 13.72 -1.15 11.39
C CYS A 133 13.70 -1.24 9.85
N VAL A 134 13.52 -2.45 9.33
CA VAL A 134 13.55 -2.73 7.89
C VAL A 134 12.39 -3.64 7.53
N SER A 135 11.67 -3.27 6.48
CA SER A 135 10.67 -4.14 5.86
C SER A 135 11.20 -4.63 4.52
N TYR A 136 11.21 -5.94 4.32
CA TYR A 136 11.82 -6.56 3.16
C TYR A 136 11.21 -7.91 2.80
N GLU A 137 11.44 -8.31 1.55
CA GLU A 137 11.36 -9.69 1.07
C GLU A 137 12.77 -10.11 0.67
N SER A 138 13.20 -11.32 1.00
CA SER A 138 14.52 -11.80 0.61
C SER A 138 14.63 -13.32 0.58
N ALA A 139 15.09 -13.84 -0.55
CA ALA A 139 15.40 -15.27 -0.69
C ALA A 139 16.67 -15.68 0.07
N LEU A 140 17.56 -14.73 0.37
CA LEU A 140 18.82 -14.94 1.09
C LEU A 140 18.79 -14.27 2.47
N GLN A 141 19.60 -14.76 3.40
CA GLN A 141 19.84 -14.03 4.65
C GLN A 141 20.60 -12.73 4.33
N MET A 142 20.19 -11.63 4.94
CA MET A 142 20.73 -10.30 4.71
C MET A 142 21.42 -9.80 5.99
N LYS A 143 22.57 -9.14 5.86
CA LYS A 143 23.24 -8.46 6.98
C LYS A 143 22.94 -6.98 6.93
N GLY A 144 22.45 -6.43 8.04
CA GLY A 144 22.46 -4.99 8.29
C GLY A 144 23.82 -4.58 8.82
N VAL A 145 24.52 -3.69 8.12
CA VAL A 145 25.85 -3.21 8.50
C VAL A 145 25.77 -1.72 8.79
N LEU A 146 26.27 -1.31 9.96
CA LEU A 146 26.39 0.10 10.34
C LEU A 146 27.81 0.59 10.01
N GLY A 147 27.93 1.36 8.93
CA GLY A 147 29.18 2.04 8.59
C GLY A 147 29.40 3.24 9.50
N TYR A 148 30.62 3.40 10.00
CA TYR A 148 30.98 4.50 10.89
C TYR A 148 32.46 4.89 10.73
N LYS A 149 32.81 6.09 11.21
CA LYS A 149 34.17 6.63 11.17
C LYS A 149 34.70 6.86 12.57
N ASP A 150 35.82 6.22 12.93
CA ASP A 150 36.40 6.34 14.27
C ASP A 150 37.86 6.81 14.32
N GLY A 151 38.26 7.70 13.41
CA GLY A 151 39.57 8.36 13.45
C GLY A 151 40.81 7.46 13.33
N GLY A 152 40.64 6.13 13.31
CA GLY A 152 41.65 5.11 13.09
C GLY A 152 41.29 4.17 11.93
N THR A 153 42.22 3.29 11.56
CA THR A 153 42.05 2.33 10.45
C THR A 153 41.14 1.18 10.87
N LEU A 154 39.83 1.34 10.67
CA LEU A 154 38.89 0.23 10.78
C LEU A 154 38.91 -0.58 9.49
N SER A 155 39.00 -1.90 9.61
CA SER A 155 38.79 -2.80 8.47
C SER A 155 37.31 -2.78 8.12
N ALA A 156 36.98 -2.63 6.83
CA ALA A 156 35.60 -2.72 6.33
C ALA A 156 34.91 -4.05 6.72
N ASN A 157 35.70 -5.08 7.01
CA ASN A 157 35.23 -6.41 7.40
C ASN A 157 34.85 -6.56 8.89
N ASP A 158 35.05 -5.53 9.70
CA ASP A 158 34.75 -5.57 11.14
C ASP A 158 33.75 -4.47 11.56
N MET A 159 32.92 -4.02 10.63
CA MET A 159 31.83 -3.09 10.94
C MET A 159 30.76 -3.77 11.83
N PRO A 160 30.09 -3.04 12.74
CA PRO A 160 28.99 -3.59 13.51
C PRO A 160 27.87 -4.12 12.60
N THR A 161 27.44 -5.36 12.84
CA THR A 161 26.41 -6.03 12.03
C THR A 161 25.29 -6.63 12.86
N VAL A 162 24.12 -6.75 12.23
CA VAL A 162 22.98 -7.56 12.66
C VAL A 162 22.52 -8.46 11.50
N GLU A 163 21.91 -9.60 11.80
CA GLU A 163 21.35 -10.51 10.79
C GLU A 163 19.86 -10.28 10.61
N PHE A 164 19.42 -10.28 9.36
CA PHE A 164 18.02 -10.27 8.95
C PHE A 164 17.75 -11.59 8.21
N ASP A 165 16.83 -12.39 8.74
CA ASP A 165 16.52 -13.71 8.21
C ASP A 165 15.93 -13.65 6.79
N LYS A 166 16.12 -14.72 6.02
CA LYS A 166 15.39 -14.87 4.75
C LYS A 166 13.88 -14.93 5.01
N THR A 167 13.09 -14.55 4.01
CA THR A 167 11.62 -14.63 4.05
C THR A 167 11.12 -15.85 3.29
N GLU A 168 9.86 -16.24 3.54
CA GLU A 168 9.15 -17.13 2.64
C GLU A 168 8.90 -16.41 1.29
N ASN A 169 8.85 -17.16 0.20
CA ASN A 169 8.67 -16.60 -1.13
C ASN A 169 7.32 -15.87 -1.25
N GLY A 170 7.33 -14.60 -1.65
CA GLY A 170 6.14 -13.75 -1.70
C GLY A 170 5.68 -13.22 -0.33
N ALA A 171 6.39 -13.53 0.75
CA ALA A 171 6.12 -13.03 2.08
C ALA A 171 7.06 -11.88 2.45
N TYR A 172 6.50 -10.87 3.13
CA TYR A 172 7.25 -9.73 3.65
C TYR A 172 7.55 -9.93 5.13
N ALA A 173 8.76 -9.56 5.52
CA ALA A 173 9.20 -9.49 6.90
C ALA A 173 9.47 -8.04 7.28
N SER A 174 9.14 -7.70 8.51
CA SER A 174 9.58 -6.49 9.17
C SER A 174 10.44 -6.90 10.37
N ARG A 175 11.62 -6.31 10.51
CA ARG A 175 12.58 -6.61 11.57
C ARG A 175 13.19 -5.34 12.11
N CYS A 176 13.26 -5.25 13.44
CA CYS A 176 13.87 -4.13 14.14
C CYS A 176 15.03 -4.61 15.00
N ALA A 177 16.12 -3.85 15.00
CA ALA A 177 17.32 -4.11 15.77
C ALA A 177 17.78 -2.80 16.43
N LYS A 178 18.04 -2.84 17.74
CA LYS A 178 18.63 -1.70 18.44
C LYS A 178 20.08 -1.53 18.04
N TRP A 179 20.63 -0.33 18.20
CA TRP A 179 22.08 -0.13 18.04
C TRP A 179 22.91 -1.05 18.94
N ALA A 180 22.37 -1.45 20.09
CA ALA A 180 23.02 -2.42 20.96
C ALA A 180 23.15 -3.83 20.34
N ASP A 181 22.31 -4.18 19.36
CA ASP A 181 22.31 -5.50 18.72
C ASP A 181 23.34 -5.60 17.59
N PHE A 182 23.80 -4.46 17.07
CA PHE A 182 24.86 -4.43 16.07
C PHE A 182 26.21 -4.70 16.75
N LYS A 183 26.82 -5.84 16.40
CA LYS A 183 28.08 -6.31 16.99
C LYS A 183 29.19 -6.41 15.95
N GLN A 184 30.40 -6.05 16.36
CA GLN A 184 31.63 -6.33 15.62
C GLN A 184 32.08 -7.78 15.90
N SER A 185 32.87 -8.34 14.99
CA SER A 185 33.44 -9.69 15.17
C SER A 185 34.70 -9.64 16.03
N SER A 186 35.44 -8.53 16.00
CA SER A 186 36.61 -8.33 16.86
C SER A 186 36.23 -7.93 18.29
N SER A 187 37.17 -8.11 19.22
CA SER A 187 37.01 -7.72 20.63
C SER A 187 37.12 -6.20 20.86
N ASN A 188 37.13 -5.37 19.81
CA ASN A 188 37.15 -3.92 19.97
C ASN A 188 35.78 -3.43 20.44
N ASN A 189 35.79 -2.59 21.47
CA ASN A 189 34.62 -2.21 22.28
C ASN A 189 33.64 -1.23 21.59
N ASN A 190 33.77 -0.96 20.29
CA ASN A 190 32.87 -0.06 19.59
C ASN A 190 31.61 -0.79 19.16
N SER A 191 30.72 -1.00 20.14
CA SER A 191 29.37 -1.50 19.89
C SER A 191 28.62 -0.59 18.92
N GLY A 192 27.54 -1.10 18.30
CA GLY A 192 26.70 -0.28 17.43
C GLY A 192 26.18 1.01 18.08
N VAL A 193 26.06 1.07 19.42
CA VAL A 193 25.69 2.28 20.18
C VAL A 193 26.74 3.39 20.07
N GLU A 194 28.03 3.05 20.02
CA GLU A 194 29.09 4.05 19.83
C GLU A 194 29.29 4.36 18.35
N ALA A 195 29.14 3.36 17.48
CA ALA A 195 29.20 3.55 16.03
C ALA A 195 28.09 4.47 15.51
N SER A 196 26.88 4.40 16.08
CA SER A 196 25.75 5.24 15.66
C SER A 196 25.97 6.73 15.89
N LYS A 197 26.85 7.12 16.82
CA LYS A 197 27.22 8.53 17.04
C LYS A 197 28.11 9.10 15.93
N LYS A 198 28.67 8.24 15.09
CA LYS A 198 29.60 8.59 14.01
C LYS A 198 29.28 7.83 12.71
N ALA A 199 28.00 7.60 12.45
CA ALA A 199 27.53 6.82 11.34
C ALA A 199 27.82 7.50 9.99
N THR A 200 28.13 6.71 8.99
CA THR A 200 28.37 7.16 7.61
C THR A 200 27.39 6.50 6.65
N SER A 201 26.99 5.26 6.90
CA SER A 201 26.14 4.50 6.01
C SER A 201 25.37 3.40 6.73
N LEU A 202 24.26 2.98 6.13
CA LEU A 202 23.57 1.74 6.44
C LEU A 202 23.68 0.83 5.22
N ILE A 203 24.10 -0.41 5.38
CA ILE A 203 24.28 -1.34 4.26
C ILE A 203 23.50 -2.62 4.49
N PHE A 204 22.79 -3.04 3.46
CA PHE A 204 22.07 -4.30 3.36
C PHE A 204 22.88 -5.24 2.49
N LYS A 205 23.69 -6.08 3.14
CA LYS A 205 24.73 -6.89 2.50
C LYS A 205 24.38 -8.36 2.52
N PHE A 206 24.43 -9.01 1.37
CA PHE A 206 24.30 -10.45 1.25
C PHE A 206 25.69 -11.08 1.25
N VAL A 207 25.87 -12.08 2.10
CA VAL A 207 27.10 -12.88 2.17
C VAL A 207 26.69 -14.34 2.17
N GLY A 208 27.23 -15.11 1.22
CA GLY A 208 26.76 -16.46 0.98
C GLY A 208 27.81 -17.34 0.33
N LYS A 209 27.34 -18.42 -0.30
CA LYS A 209 28.21 -19.36 -1.02
C LYS A 209 28.51 -18.83 -2.41
N ALA A 210 29.65 -19.25 -2.96
CA ALA A 210 29.96 -18.97 -4.36
C ALA A 210 28.84 -19.47 -5.28
N LYS A 211 28.46 -18.64 -6.27
CA LYS A 211 27.37 -18.87 -7.23
C LYS A 211 25.96 -18.94 -6.64
N GLU A 212 25.78 -18.57 -5.38
CA GLU A 212 24.45 -18.42 -4.81
C GLU A 212 23.78 -17.17 -5.38
N SER A 213 22.48 -17.25 -5.60
CA SER A 213 21.68 -16.15 -6.14
C SER A 213 20.32 -16.12 -5.46
N GLY A 214 19.74 -14.93 -5.34
CA GLY A 214 18.42 -14.78 -4.77
C GLY A 214 17.86 -13.37 -4.96
N PHE A 215 16.54 -13.32 -5.08
CA PHE A 215 15.79 -12.08 -5.12
C PHE A 215 15.75 -11.42 -3.75
N PHE A 216 15.75 -10.09 -3.74
CA PHE A 216 15.38 -9.28 -2.58
C PHE A 216 14.56 -8.07 -2.99
N ASN A 217 13.82 -7.52 -2.04
CA ASN A 217 13.13 -6.24 -2.15
C ASN A 217 13.08 -5.55 -0.80
N ILE A 218 13.76 -4.41 -0.66
CA ILE A 218 13.64 -3.56 0.53
C ILE A 218 12.46 -2.61 0.31
N LYS A 219 11.41 -2.75 1.11
CA LYS A 219 10.16 -1.99 0.99
C LYS A 219 10.18 -0.69 1.78
N GLY A 220 10.87 -0.67 2.91
CA GLY A 220 10.94 0.52 3.74
C GLY A 220 11.95 0.41 4.86
N VAL A 221 12.37 1.58 5.35
CA VAL A 221 13.36 1.75 6.40
C VAL A 221 12.85 2.78 7.40
N SER A 222 13.00 2.50 8.68
CA SER A 222 12.53 3.34 9.78
C SER A 222 13.53 3.34 10.93
N SER A 223 13.58 4.41 11.73
CA SER A 223 14.35 4.41 12.98
C SER A 223 13.71 3.42 13.97
N TYR A 224 14.48 2.80 14.87
CA TYR A 224 13.89 1.90 15.88
C TYR A 224 12.93 2.66 16.79
N LYS A 225 13.27 3.90 17.18
CA LYS A 225 12.39 4.74 18.00
C LYS A 225 11.04 5.01 17.34
N HIS A 226 10.98 5.12 16.01
CA HIS A 226 9.73 5.32 15.28
C HIS A 226 9.05 3.99 14.93
N GLY A 227 9.81 3.02 14.42
CA GLY A 227 9.32 1.70 14.04
C GLY A 227 8.95 0.79 15.22
N VAL A 228 9.39 1.10 16.44
CA VAL A 228 9.17 0.31 17.67
C VAL A 228 8.46 1.08 18.79
N GLN A 229 8.10 2.36 18.61
CA GLN A 229 7.16 3.03 19.52
C GLN A 229 5.76 2.40 19.37
N ASN A 230 5.56 1.25 20.04
CA ASN A 230 4.31 0.55 20.35
C ASN A 230 4.53 -0.71 21.23
N LEU A 231 5.65 -0.87 21.95
CA LEU A 231 5.95 -2.13 22.68
C LEU A 231 5.65 -2.16 24.19
N ASP A 232 5.52 -1.03 24.91
CA ASP A 232 5.26 -1.04 26.37
C ASP A 232 3.79 -0.90 26.77
N SER A 233 2.89 -0.84 25.79
CA SER A 233 1.45 -1.04 25.99
C SER A 233 1.03 -2.27 25.20
N ILE A 234 1.44 -3.46 25.67
CA ILE A 234 0.67 -4.67 25.39
C ILE A 234 -0.63 -4.57 26.20
N GLU A 235 -1.52 -3.67 25.80
CA GLU A 235 -2.89 -4.12 25.64
C GLU A 235 -2.88 -5.05 24.43
N TYR A 236 -3.69 -6.09 24.50
CA TYR A 236 -4.04 -6.88 23.33
C TYR A 236 -4.62 -5.91 22.29
N VAL A 237 -3.81 -5.42 21.35
CA VAL A 237 -4.30 -4.72 20.17
C VAL A 237 -4.52 -5.82 19.14
N GLU A 238 -5.79 -6.22 18.97
CA GLU A 238 -6.24 -6.86 17.73
C GLU A 238 -5.55 -6.16 16.54
N PRO A 239 -5.15 -6.91 15.49
CA PRO A 239 -4.41 -6.35 14.33
C PRO A 239 -4.97 -4.99 14.01
N MET A 240 -4.13 -3.92 14.00
CA MET A 240 -4.57 -2.52 13.89
C MET A 240 -5.88 -2.52 13.17
N LYS A 241 -6.97 -2.32 13.92
CA LYS A 241 -8.28 -2.25 13.31
C LYS A 241 -8.19 -0.95 12.54
N VAL A 242 -7.73 -1.06 11.29
CA VAL A 242 -7.71 0.01 10.33
C VAL A 242 -9.10 0.59 10.49
N ASP A 243 -9.16 1.85 10.88
CA ASP A 243 -10.44 2.49 11.07
C ASP A 243 -11.02 2.77 9.68
N THR A 244 -11.49 1.68 9.07
CA THR A 244 -12.31 1.56 7.88
C THR A 244 -13.77 1.77 8.24
N SER A 245 -14.11 2.23 9.46
CA SER A 245 -15.49 2.62 9.76
C SER A 245 -15.99 3.76 8.86
N ALA A 246 -15.05 4.53 8.28
CA ALA A 246 -15.31 5.47 7.22
C ALA A 246 -15.38 4.82 5.83
N CYS A 247 -14.78 3.66 5.60
CA CYS A 247 -14.79 3.01 4.30
C CYS A 247 -16.15 2.36 4.03
N LEU A 248 -16.77 2.76 2.92
CA LEU A 248 -18.10 2.29 2.55
C LEU A 248 -18.02 1.20 1.48
N TRP A 249 -17.04 1.28 0.60
CA TRP A 249 -16.78 0.30 -0.44
C TRP A 249 -15.31 0.31 -0.83
N ASN A 250 -14.73 -0.87 -1.05
CA ASN A 250 -13.34 -1.00 -1.44
C ASN A 250 -13.17 -2.06 -2.51
N GLY A 251 -12.71 -1.60 -3.67
CA GLY A 251 -12.52 -2.38 -4.86
C GLY A 251 -11.19 -3.16 -4.94
N THR A 252 -10.43 -3.22 -3.86
CA THR A 252 -9.18 -3.99 -3.80
C THR A 252 -9.24 -5.11 -2.77
N LEU A 253 -10.37 -5.30 -2.09
CA LEU A 253 -10.60 -6.44 -1.21
C LEU A 253 -10.67 -7.73 -2.03
N ASP A 254 -10.34 -8.86 -1.41
CA ASP A 254 -10.46 -10.17 -2.06
C ASP A 254 -11.91 -10.47 -2.46
N ASN A 255 -12.88 -10.03 -1.66
CA ASN A 255 -14.30 -10.17 -1.98
C ASN A 255 -15.03 -8.82 -1.84
N PRO A 256 -14.99 -7.96 -2.87
CA PRO A 256 -15.73 -6.70 -2.83
C PRO A 256 -17.24 -6.92 -2.74
N GLY A 257 -17.93 -6.07 -1.98
CA GLY A 257 -19.38 -6.02 -2.06
C GLY A 257 -19.86 -5.48 -3.40
N SER A 258 -20.99 -5.97 -3.91
CA SER A 258 -21.71 -5.36 -5.04
C SER A 258 -22.46 -4.07 -4.66
N MET A 259 -22.25 -3.56 -3.44
CA MET A 259 -22.96 -2.43 -2.85
C MET A 259 -22.01 -1.57 -2.02
N VAL A 260 -22.30 -0.28 -1.96
CA VAL A 260 -21.66 0.66 -1.02
C VAL A 260 -22.32 0.53 0.35
N MET A 261 -21.62 0.08 1.37
CA MET A 261 -22.21 -0.15 2.69
C MET A 261 -22.45 1.18 3.43
N ASN A 262 -23.48 1.23 4.28
CA ASN A 262 -23.72 2.37 5.18
C ASN A 262 -24.10 1.82 6.55
N ASP A 263 -23.68 2.50 7.60
CA ASP A 263 -23.87 2.09 9.00
C ASP A 263 -25.18 2.63 9.61
N LEU A 264 -26.01 3.30 8.81
CA LEU A 264 -27.29 3.84 9.26
C LEU A 264 -28.31 2.70 9.46
N ASP A 265 -28.87 2.62 10.67
CA ASP A 265 -29.89 1.63 11.03
C ASP A 265 -31.03 1.57 9.99
N GLY A 266 -31.24 0.37 9.43
CA GLY A 266 -32.28 0.10 8.43
C GLY A 266 -31.94 0.46 6.99
N THR A 267 -30.83 1.13 6.71
CA THR A 267 -30.41 1.49 5.34
C THR A 267 -29.19 0.68 4.93
N ARG A 268 -29.44 -0.42 4.21
CA ARG A 268 -28.39 -1.31 3.72
C ARG A 268 -27.87 -0.82 2.36
N GLY A 269 -27.16 0.30 2.38
CA GLY A 269 -26.20 0.67 1.34
C GLY A 269 -26.68 1.33 0.03
N GLY A 270 -25.71 1.71 -0.80
CA GLY A 270 -25.87 2.26 -2.14
C GLY A 270 -25.74 1.19 -3.22
N LEU A 271 -26.73 1.10 -4.10
CA LEU A 271 -26.73 0.18 -5.25
C LEU A 271 -26.02 0.82 -6.44
N TRP A 272 -24.95 0.17 -6.92
CA TRP A 272 -24.26 0.60 -8.11
C TRP A 272 -25.14 0.50 -9.37
N TYR A 273 -25.04 1.51 -10.24
CA TYR A 273 -25.67 1.54 -11.55
C TYR A 273 -24.81 2.32 -12.54
N SER A 274 -24.94 2.02 -13.82
CA SER A 274 -24.37 2.83 -14.90
C SER A 274 -25.46 3.68 -15.54
N TYR A 275 -25.06 4.83 -16.07
CA TYR A 275 -25.97 5.76 -16.71
C TYR A 275 -25.26 6.57 -17.79
N ASN A 276 -26.05 7.20 -18.66
CA ASN A 276 -25.58 8.03 -19.76
C ASN A 276 -26.63 9.07 -20.16
N ASP A 277 -26.26 9.88 -21.13
CA ASP A 277 -27.02 10.97 -21.74
C ASP A 277 -28.13 10.56 -22.72
N ARG A 278 -28.45 9.26 -22.85
CA ARG A 278 -29.44 8.81 -23.85
C ARG A 278 -30.83 9.41 -23.65
N ASN A 279 -31.24 9.59 -22.40
CA ASN A 279 -32.53 10.19 -22.08
C ASN A 279 -32.56 11.70 -22.41
N ASP A 280 -31.39 12.32 -22.56
CA ASP A 280 -31.23 13.74 -22.93
C ASP A 280 -31.02 13.92 -24.44
N GLY A 281 -31.09 12.84 -25.22
CA GLY A 281 -30.90 12.86 -26.67
C GLY A 281 -29.46 12.61 -27.13
N GLY A 282 -28.58 12.14 -26.24
CA GLY A 282 -27.22 11.68 -26.54
C GLY A 282 -27.16 10.20 -26.90
N ALA A 283 -25.94 9.72 -27.16
CA ALA A 283 -25.66 8.34 -27.54
C ALA A 283 -24.40 7.79 -26.86
N SER A 284 -23.97 8.38 -25.74
CA SER A 284 -22.76 7.96 -25.03
C SER A 284 -22.85 6.52 -24.52
N LEU A 285 -21.71 5.84 -24.49
CA LEU A 285 -21.58 4.42 -24.16
C LEU A 285 -20.53 4.21 -23.09
N LEU A 286 -20.82 3.29 -22.19
CA LEU A 286 -19.90 2.81 -21.16
C LEU A 286 -19.59 1.33 -21.43
N TYR A 287 -18.30 1.00 -21.44
CA TYR A 287 -17.76 -0.33 -21.66
C TYR A 287 -17.03 -0.76 -20.40
N TRP A 288 -17.41 -1.92 -19.86
CA TRP A 288 -16.77 -2.48 -18.67
C TRP A 288 -15.44 -3.15 -19.03
N SER A 289 -14.51 -3.17 -18.07
CA SER A 289 -13.24 -3.92 -18.20
C SER A 289 -13.45 -5.43 -18.35
N ALA A 290 -14.60 -5.96 -17.93
CA ALA A 290 -15.00 -7.35 -18.09
C ALA A 290 -16.45 -7.45 -18.62
N GLU A 291 -16.69 -8.36 -19.57
CA GLU A 291 -18.04 -8.64 -20.09
C GLU A 291 -18.82 -9.52 -19.12
N ALA A 292 -19.96 -9.04 -18.65
CA ALA A 292 -20.84 -9.81 -17.79
C ALA A 292 -21.63 -10.87 -18.56
N PRO A 293 -21.77 -12.09 -18.03
CA PRO A 293 -22.63 -13.10 -18.62
C PRO A 293 -24.09 -12.67 -18.49
N ASN A 294 -24.92 -13.09 -19.45
CA ASN A 294 -26.31 -12.64 -19.59
C ASN A 294 -27.24 -12.86 -18.38
N TYR A 295 -26.82 -13.65 -17.39
CA TYR A 295 -27.59 -13.98 -16.19
C TYR A 295 -27.14 -13.21 -14.94
N LYS A 296 -26.09 -12.40 -15.03
CA LYS A 296 -25.54 -11.61 -13.91
C LYS A 296 -25.47 -10.15 -14.33
N ASN A 297 -25.86 -9.22 -13.45
CA ASN A 297 -25.69 -7.81 -13.79
C ASN A 297 -24.20 -7.43 -13.76
N ALA A 298 -23.83 -6.36 -14.47
CA ALA A 298 -22.43 -6.00 -14.63
C ALA A 298 -21.72 -5.75 -13.30
N PHE A 299 -22.39 -5.17 -12.30
CA PHE A 299 -21.78 -4.88 -11.00
C PHE A 299 -21.65 -6.12 -10.11
N GLU A 300 -22.62 -7.04 -10.16
CA GLU A 300 -22.52 -8.36 -9.53
C GLU A 300 -21.42 -9.21 -10.17
N TRP A 301 -21.25 -9.10 -11.49
CA TRP A 301 -20.18 -9.77 -12.23
C TRP A 301 -18.82 -9.16 -11.94
N LEU A 302 -18.74 -7.84 -11.91
CA LEU A 302 -17.52 -7.15 -11.54
C LEU A 302 -17.16 -7.41 -10.07
N ALA A 303 -18.10 -7.72 -9.18
CA ALA A 303 -17.80 -8.10 -7.79
C ALA A 303 -17.36 -9.58 -7.60
N ASP A 304 -17.09 -10.33 -8.68
CA ASP A 304 -16.61 -11.72 -8.63
C ASP A 304 -15.08 -11.77 -8.49
N ASP A 305 -14.57 -12.60 -7.57
CA ASP A 305 -13.19 -12.64 -7.03
C ASP A 305 -12.11 -12.82 -8.13
N GLU A 306 -12.44 -13.54 -9.22
CA GLU A 306 -11.48 -13.81 -10.31
C GLU A 306 -11.30 -12.65 -11.30
N LEU A 307 -12.25 -11.72 -11.36
CA LEU A 307 -12.31 -10.65 -12.36
C LEU A 307 -12.00 -9.28 -11.77
N PHE A 308 -11.96 -9.22 -10.44
CA PHE A 308 -11.91 -7.98 -9.70
C PHE A 308 -10.55 -7.77 -9.06
N LYS A 309 -9.69 -7.09 -9.79
CA LYS A 309 -8.47 -6.52 -9.23
C LYS A 309 -8.46 -5.05 -9.57
N GLY A 310 -8.75 -4.22 -8.56
CA GLY A 310 -8.41 -2.81 -8.61
C GLY A 310 -9.54 -1.80 -8.81
N GLY A 311 -10.82 -2.16 -8.67
CA GLY A 311 -11.95 -1.22 -8.72
C GLY A 311 -12.92 -1.36 -9.90
N LEU A 312 -13.91 -0.45 -9.97
CA LEU A 312 -14.88 -0.35 -11.05
C LEU A 312 -14.27 0.43 -12.22
N SER A 313 -13.57 -0.30 -13.08
CA SER A 313 -12.89 0.23 -14.27
C SER A 313 -13.79 0.20 -15.51
N ALA A 314 -13.88 1.32 -16.21
CA ALA A 314 -14.67 1.46 -17.42
C ALA A 314 -14.01 2.37 -18.45
N SER A 315 -14.29 2.07 -19.72
CA SER A 315 -14.01 2.93 -20.88
C SER A 315 -15.29 3.61 -21.34
N VAL A 316 -15.20 4.88 -21.72
CA VAL A 316 -16.35 5.69 -22.14
C VAL A 316 -16.13 6.27 -23.53
N SER A 317 -17.16 6.14 -24.38
CA SER A 317 -17.27 6.90 -25.62
C SER A 317 -18.39 7.94 -25.45
N LEU A 318 -18.07 9.20 -25.73
CA LEU A 318 -18.97 10.33 -25.55
C LEU A 318 -19.55 10.78 -26.90
N ASP A 319 -20.85 10.61 -27.08
CA ASP A 319 -21.58 11.10 -28.24
C ASP A 319 -22.75 11.96 -27.77
N LYS A 320 -22.62 13.26 -27.99
CA LYS A 320 -23.59 14.26 -27.55
C LYS A 320 -24.92 14.13 -28.29
N GLY A 321 -24.93 13.60 -29.51
CA GLY A 321 -26.13 13.58 -30.35
C GLY A 321 -26.82 14.96 -30.38
N SER A 322 -28.05 15.00 -29.88
CA SER A 322 -28.86 16.24 -29.72
C SER A 322 -28.86 16.81 -28.30
N ALA A 323 -28.24 16.13 -27.33
CA ALA A 323 -28.15 16.57 -25.95
C ALA A 323 -27.31 17.84 -25.83
N PRO A 324 -27.49 18.65 -24.77
CA PRO A 324 -26.63 19.82 -24.53
C PRO A 324 -25.18 19.43 -24.23
N GLN A 325 -24.94 18.28 -23.60
CA GLN A 325 -23.64 17.74 -23.25
C GLN A 325 -23.64 16.22 -23.40
N ALA A 326 -22.48 15.66 -23.75
CA ALA A 326 -22.26 14.22 -23.71
C ALA A 326 -21.80 13.80 -22.31
N TYR A 327 -22.37 12.73 -21.75
CA TYR A 327 -21.89 12.15 -20.50
C TYR A 327 -22.22 10.66 -20.37
N ALA A 328 -21.36 9.95 -19.67
CA ALA A 328 -21.62 8.61 -19.17
C ALA A 328 -20.77 8.34 -17.93
N GLY A 329 -21.26 7.44 -17.09
CA GLY A 329 -20.61 7.18 -15.81
C GLY A 329 -21.29 6.10 -14.98
N ILE A 330 -20.88 6.06 -13.73
CA ILE A 330 -21.40 5.14 -12.72
C ILE A 330 -21.87 5.94 -11.51
N GLY A 331 -22.87 5.45 -10.81
CA GLY A 331 -23.30 6.03 -9.56
C GLY A 331 -23.77 4.95 -8.62
N PHE A 332 -23.97 5.32 -7.36
CA PHE A 332 -24.65 4.48 -6.40
C PHE A 332 -25.86 5.22 -5.84
N ARG A 333 -27.00 4.52 -5.86
CA ARG A 333 -28.27 5.04 -5.38
C ARG A 333 -28.53 4.57 -3.96
N MET A 334 -28.91 5.49 -3.08
CA MET A 334 -29.30 5.16 -1.71
C MET A 334 -30.48 4.19 -1.71
N ALA A 335 -30.33 3.06 -1.03
CA ALA A 335 -31.34 2.01 -1.02
C ALA A 335 -31.59 1.45 0.38
N VAL A 336 -32.83 1.04 0.61
CA VAL A 336 -33.27 0.35 1.83
C VAL A 336 -33.70 -1.07 1.46
N ARG A 337 -33.23 -2.04 2.25
CA ARG A 337 -33.69 -3.42 2.15
C ARG A 337 -35.07 -3.53 2.80
N ASP A 338 -36.04 -4.00 2.03
CA ASP A 338 -37.35 -4.33 2.55
C ASP A 338 -37.25 -5.59 3.42
N SER A 339 -37.72 -5.44 4.67
CA SER A 339 -37.71 -6.49 5.69
C SER A 339 -38.57 -7.71 5.34
N ALA A 340 -39.54 -7.57 4.43
CA ALA A 340 -40.52 -8.62 4.13
C ALA A 340 -40.09 -9.57 3.00
N ASN A 341 -39.37 -9.08 2.00
CA ASN A 341 -39.01 -9.84 0.78
C ASN A 341 -37.52 -9.80 0.43
N ALA A 342 -36.68 -9.14 1.25
CA ALA A 342 -35.25 -8.99 1.00
C ALA A 342 -34.86 -8.17 -0.24
N ASP A 343 -35.82 -7.53 -0.92
CA ASP A 343 -35.58 -6.64 -2.05
C ASP A 343 -35.02 -5.30 -1.58
N TYR A 344 -34.35 -4.59 -2.48
CA TYR A 344 -33.87 -3.23 -2.23
C TYR A 344 -34.72 -2.22 -2.98
N SER A 345 -35.12 -1.16 -2.28
CA SER A 345 -35.87 -0.05 -2.85
C SER A 345 -35.09 1.24 -2.71
N ALA A 346 -35.08 2.04 -3.78
CA ALA A 346 -34.48 3.37 -3.76
C ALA A 346 -35.15 4.24 -2.70
N LYS A 347 -34.34 4.87 -1.85
CA LYS A 347 -34.84 5.78 -0.81
C LYS A 347 -33.81 6.85 -0.48
N ALA A 348 -34.21 8.10 -0.63
CA ALA A 348 -33.42 9.24 -0.19
C ALA A 348 -33.07 9.11 1.30
N THR A 349 -31.81 9.39 1.63
CA THR A 349 -31.24 9.12 2.95
C THR A 349 -30.46 10.33 3.46
N ASP A 350 -30.57 10.59 4.76
CA ASP A 350 -29.74 11.60 5.42
C ASP A 350 -28.33 11.04 5.63
N ILE A 351 -27.37 11.58 4.88
CA ILE A 351 -25.93 11.29 4.95
C ILE A 351 -25.14 12.46 5.53
N SER A 352 -25.80 13.43 6.18
CA SER A 352 -25.12 14.58 6.82
C SER A 352 -24.01 14.11 7.76
N GLY A 353 -24.25 13.00 8.47
CA GLY A 353 -23.29 12.40 9.41
C GLY A 353 -22.02 11.84 8.78
N TRP A 354 -21.93 11.73 7.45
CA TRP A 354 -20.69 11.36 6.78
C TRP A 354 -19.68 12.51 6.75
N GLY A 355 -20.11 13.76 6.98
CA GLY A 355 -19.28 14.97 6.91
C GLY A 355 -18.78 15.34 5.50
N GLY A 356 -18.89 14.42 4.56
CA GLY A 356 -18.39 14.51 3.19
C GLY A 356 -18.19 13.12 2.61
N ILE A 357 -17.42 13.05 1.53
CA ILE A 357 -17.07 11.82 0.84
C ILE A 357 -15.59 11.79 0.47
N CYS A 358 -14.97 10.64 0.61
CA CYS A 358 -13.66 10.32 0.06
C CYS A 358 -13.82 9.34 -1.09
N VAL A 359 -13.11 9.58 -2.18
CA VAL A 359 -13.13 8.75 -3.37
C VAL A 359 -11.71 8.49 -3.81
N TYR A 360 -11.36 7.21 -3.86
CA TYR A 360 -10.11 6.74 -4.44
C TYR A 360 -10.38 6.39 -5.91
N TYR A 361 -9.74 7.11 -6.85
CA TYR A 361 -10.03 6.96 -8.27
C TYR A 361 -8.80 7.16 -9.18
N MET A 362 -9.00 6.83 -10.45
CA MET A 362 -8.15 7.20 -11.58
C MET A 362 -9.03 7.64 -12.75
N ALA A 363 -8.59 8.62 -13.53
CA ALA A 363 -9.27 9.03 -14.75
C ALA A 363 -8.33 9.69 -15.76
N GLU A 364 -8.48 9.39 -17.05
CA GLU A 364 -7.77 10.08 -18.14
C GLU A 364 -8.30 11.50 -18.41
N LYS A 365 -9.47 11.82 -17.86
CA LYS A 365 -10.12 13.13 -17.98
C LYS A 365 -10.76 13.51 -16.65
N ASP A 366 -10.87 14.81 -16.39
CA ASP A 366 -11.59 15.33 -15.24
C ASP A 366 -12.97 14.68 -15.12
N MET A 367 -13.24 14.17 -13.93
CA MET A 367 -14.50 13.56 -13.59
C MET A 367 -15.36 14.54 -12.82
N ARG A 368 -16.67 14.44 -13.02
CA ARG A 368 -17.66 15.05 -12.15
C ARG A 368 -18.06 14.06 -11.09
N MET A 369 -17.94 14.46 -9.83
CA MET A 369 -18.62 13.83 -8.71
C MET A 369 -19.90 14.60 -8.41
N VAL A 370 -21.04 13.92 -8.31
CA VAL A 370 -22.36 14.53 -8.08
C VAL A 370 -22.97 14.00 -6.80
N LEU A 371 -23.56 14.90 -6.02
CA LEU A 371 -24.52 14.58 -4.97
C LEU A 371 -25.90 15.03 -5.44
N ALA A 372 -26.85 14.10 -5.52
CA ALA A 372 -28.20 14.35 -5.97
C ALA A 372 -29.21 14.18 -4.83
N SER A 373 -30.27 14.98 -4.86
CA SER A 373 -31.45 14.85 -4.01
C SER A 373 -32.68 15.29 -4.81
N ASP A 374 -33.63 14.38 -5.01
CA ASP A 374 -34.82 14.57 -5.85
C ASP A 374 -34.49 15.04 -7.28
N SER A 375 -34.64 16.35 -7.54
CA SER A 375 -34.36 17.00 -8.83
C SER A 375 -33.20 17.99 -8.77
N LEU A 376 -32.54 18.07 -7.61
CA LEU A 376 -31.41 18.95 -7.36
C LEU A 376 -30.11 18.17 -7.42
N GLU A 377 -29.12 18.72 -8.10
CA GLU A 377 -27.78 18.17 -8.18
C GLU A 377 -26.75 19.25 -7.83
N LYS A 378 -25.72 18.83 -7.10
CA LYS A 378 -24.50 19.60 -6.88
C LYS A 378 -23.30 18.76 -7.20
N ASP A 379 -22.28 19.39 -7.74
CA ASP A 379 -21.12 18.69 -8.24
C ASP A 379 -19.80 19.32 -7.87
N TYR A 380 -18.80 18.45 -7.84
CA TYR A 380 -17.41 18.75 -7.62
C TYR A 380 -16.59 18.14 -8.75
N THR A 381 -15.56 18.86 -9.21
CA THR A 381 -14.65 18.35 -10.24
C THR A 381 -13.49 17.62 -9.60
N LEU A 382 -13.42 16.32 -9.86
CA LEU A 382 -12.27 15.47 -9.60
C LEU A 382 -11.29 15.62 -10.76
N ALA A 383 -10.07 16.10 -10.47
CA ALA A 383 -9.04 16.29 -11.50
C ALA A 383 -8.61 14.96 -12.12
N ALA A 384 -8.29 14.96 -13.41
CA ALA A 384 -7.71 13.80 -14.09
C ALA A 384 -6.43 13.32 -13.37
N SER A 385 -6.29 12.01 -13.24
CA SER A 385 -5.10 11.36 -12.71
C SER A 385 -5.01 9.94 -13.27
N THR A 386 -3.95 9.63 -14.00
CA THR A 386 -3.69 8.28 -14.52
C THR A 386 -2.98 7.38 -13.52
N THR A 387 -2.66 7.90 -12.33
CA THR A 387 -2.23 7.14 -11.15
C THR A 387 -3.31 7.19 -10.08
N PRO A 388 -3.43 6.18 -9.20
CA PRO A 388 -4.38 6.21 -8.10
C PRO A 388 -4.24 7.51 -7.29
N VAL A 389 -5.37 8.18 -7.03
CA VAL A 389 -5.44 9.30 -6.10
C VAL A 389 -6.70 9.21 -5.24
N GLU A 390 -6.56 9.49 -3.94
CA GLU A 390 -7.70 9.68 -3.05
C GLU A 390 -8.03 11.17 -2.91
N LYS A 391 -9.31 11.51 -3.06
CA LYS A 391 -9.82 12.85 -2.82
C LYS A 391 -10.97 12.84 -1.84
N CYS A 392 -10.77 13.51 -0.72
CA CYS A 392 -11.79 13.76 0.30
C CYS A 392 -12.33 15.18 0.18
N ILE A 393 -13.66 15.30 0.18
CA ILE A 393 -14.40 16.55 0.00
C ILE A 393 -15.51 16.59 1.04
N THR A 394 -15.59 17.69 1.79
CA THR A 394 -16.67 17.93 2.76
C THR A 394 -17.97 18.27 2.06
N TRP A 395 -19.11 18.10 2.75
CA TRP A 395 -20.39 18.53 2.19
C TRP A 395 -20.43 20.03 1.91
N ASP A 396 -19.81 20.85 2.75
CA ASP A 396 -19.73 22.31 2.54
C ASP A 396 -18.94 22.68 1.28
N GLU A 397 -17.85 21.96 0.98
CA GLU A 397 -17.07 22.14 -0.26
C GLU A 397 -17.84 21.71 -1.51
N MET A 398 -18.72 20.71 -1.38
CA MET A 398 -19.56 20.24 -2.48
C MET A 398 -20.82 21.11 -2.66
N SER A 399 -21.44 21.56 -1.56
CA SER A 399 -22.76 22.19 -1.55
C SER A 399 -23.14 22.79 -0.18
N THR A 400 -23.51 24.06 -0.14
CA THR A 400 -24.18 24.67 1.04
C THR A 400 -25.70 24.46 1.07
N ALA A 401 -26.25 23.63 0.17
CA ALA A 401 -27.69 23.54 -0.08
C ALA A 401 -28.42 22.43 0.70
N GLY A 402 -27.74 21.72 1.60
CA GLY A 402 -28.38 20.73 2.47
C GLY A 402 -28.81 19.44 1.78
N LEU A 403 -28.29 19.15 0.58
CA LEU A 403 -28.66 17.96 -0.22
C LEU A 403 -28.32 16.66 0.51
N GLU A 404 -27.30 16.69 1.38
CA GLU A 404 -26.88 15.56 2.19
C GLU A 404 -27.99 15.06 3.14
N LYS A 405 -28.98 15.89 3.49
CA LYS A 405 -30.10 15.50 4.36
C LYS A 405 -31.13 14.59 3.68
N SER A 406 -31.10 14.52 2.35
CA SER A 406 -32.04 13.75 1.53
C SER A 406 -31.34 13.21 0.28
N ALA A 407 -30.10 12.77 0.40
CA ALA A 407 -29.30 12.29 -0.71
C ALA A 407 -29.97 11.08 -1.37
N SER A 408 -30.18 11.12 -2.69
CA SER A 408 -30.71 10.02 -3.48
C SER A 408 -29.61 9.24 -4.17
N ASP A 409 -28.62 9.93 -4.74
CA ASP A 409 -27.57 9.33 -5.55
C ASP A 409 -26.25 10.07 -5.35
N ILE A 410 -25.15 9.32 -5.39
CA ILE A 410 -23.81 9.86 -5.60
C ILE A 410 -23.28 9.29 -6.91
N LYS A 411 -22.79 10.16 -7.79
CA LYS A 411 -22.46 9.79 -9.17
C LYS A 411 -21.07 10.26 -9.58
N PHE A 412 -20.46 9.51 -10.48
CA PHE A 412 -19.15 9.72 -11.06
C PHE A 412 -19.29 9.65 -12.58
N GLU A 413 -19.07 10.76 -13.28
CA GLU A 413 -19.19 10.80 -14.74
C GLU A 413 -18.04 11.53 -15.40
N VAL A 414 -17.74 11.10 -16.62
CA VAL A 414 -16.95 11.87 -17.57
C VAL A 414 -17.93 12.61 -18.48
N ARG A 415 -17.65 13.90 -18.74
CA ARG A 415 -18.50 14.76 -19.57
C ARG A 415 -17.72 15.49 -20.67
N SER A 416 -18.43 15.90 -21.71
CA SER A 416 -17.87 16.71 -22.79
C SER A 416 -18.94 17.58 -23.47
N SER A 417 -18.57 18.78 -23.90
CA SER A 417 -19.41 19.62 -24.78
C SER A 417 -19.36 19.19 -26.24
N GLU A 418 -18.42 18.31 -26.58
CA GLU A 418 -18.12 17.79 -27.92
C GLU A 418 -18.14 16.26 -27.94
N ASN A 419 -18.29 15.69 -29.13
CA ASN A 419 -18.17 14.24 -29.32
C ASN A 419 -16.71 13.80 -29.11
N VAL A 420 -16.51 12.79 -28.27
CA VAL A 420 -15.21 12.16 -28.03
C VAL A 420 -15.38 10.66 -28.17
N PHE A 421 -14.99 10.15 -29.34
CA PHE A 421 -15.12 8.72 -29.65
C PHE A 421 -13.93 7.89 -29.20
N ASN A 422 -12.88 8.53 -28.69
CA ASN A 422 -11.78 7.85 -28.02
C ASN A 422 -12.32 7.30 -26.70
N GLN A 423 -11.99 6.03 -26.41
CA GLN A 423 -12.40 5.37 -25.17
C GLN A 423 -11.65 5.98 -23.98
N ILE A 424 -12.28 6.94 -23.30
CA ILE A 424 -11.74 7.57 -22.09
C ILE A 424 -11.88 6.59 -20.94
N ARG A 425 -10.78 6.29 -20.25
CA ARG A 425 -10.78 5.37 -19.11
C ARG A 425 -10.92 6.09 -17.79
N PHE A 426 -11.70 5.49 -16.89
CA PHE A 426 -11.74 5.84 -15.49
C PHE A 426 -11.92 4.59 -14.62
N ASN A 427 -11.55 4.70 -13.36
CA ASN A 427 -11.64 3.63 -12.38
C ASN A 427 -12.02 4.22 -11.01
N ILE A 428 -13.09 3.72 -10.41
CA ILE A 428 -13.43 4.01 -9.01
C ILE A 428 -12.92 2.85 -8.15
N ILE A 429 -11.89 3.11 -7.37
CA ILE A 429 -11.13 2.11 -6.60
C ILE A 429 -11.77 1.91 -5.23
N ALA A 430 -12.12 2.98 -4.53
CA ALA A 430 -12.75 2.91 -3.21
C ALA A 430 -13.59 4.15 -2.92
N VAL A 431 -14.57 4.02 -2.03
CA VAL A 431 -15.45 5.12 -1.59
C VAL A 431 -15.63 5.04 -0.08
N GLY A 432 -15.52 6.17 0.60
CA GLY A 432 -15.72 6.30 2.03
C GLY A 432 -16.42 7.59 2.44
N LYS A 433 -16.88 7.65 3.69
CA LYS A 433 -17.25 8.88 4.39
C LYS A 433 -16.03 9.79 4.49
N TYR A 434 -16.25 11.09 4.63
CA TYR A 434 -15.12 12.00 4.83
C TYR A 434 -14.32 11.63 6.07
N LYS A 435 -13.01 11.54 5.88
CA LYS A 435 -12.04 11.37 6.93
C LYS A 435 -10.76 12.08 6.52
N GLU A 436 -10.25 12.92 7.41
CA GLU A 436 -8.98 13.62 7.19
C GLU A 436 -7.86 12.57 7.09
N GLY A 437 -7.09 12.62 5.99
CA GLY A 437 -6.04 11.63 5.72
C GLY A 437 -6.49 10.34 5.02
N GLY A 438 -7.76 10.24 4.61
CA GLY A 438 -8.26 9.13 3.79
C GLY A 438 -9.28 8.24 4.52
N ALA A 439 -10.16 7.60 3.75
CA ALA A 439 -11.27 6.82 4.28
C ALA A 439 -11.15 5.31 4.07
N CYS A 440 -10.47 4.89 3.00
CA CYS A 440 -10.28 3.48 2.66
C CYS A 440 -8.80 3.16 2.47
N ILE A 441 -8.39 1.93 2.80
CA ILE A 441 -7.06 1.42 2.42
C ILE A 441 -7.22 0.59 1.15
N ALA A 442 -6.84 1.16 0.01
CA ALA A 442 -6.78 0.43 -1.25
C ALA A 442 -5.43 -0.28 -1.40
N ASP A 443 -5.46 -1.53 -1.83
CA ASP A 443 -4.29 -2.27 -2.29
C ASP A 443 -4.01 -1.90 -3.75
N GLU A 444 -3.17 -0.89 -3.93
CA GLU A 444 -2.78 -0.38 -5.25
C GLU A 444 -2.07 -1.42 -6.12
N SER A 445 -1.51 -2.50 -5.54
CA SER A 445 -0.92 -3.59 -6.33
C SER A 445 -1.96 -4.33 -7.18
N LYS A 446 -3.23 -4.24 -6.80
CA LYS A 446 -4.36 -4.79 -7.55
C LYS A 446 -4.88 -3.80 -8.60
N VAL A 447 -4.43 -2.55 -8.62
CA VAL A 447 -4.93 -1.51 -9.53
C VAL A 447 -4.04 -1.42 -10.77
N ASN A 448 -4.63 -1.66 -11.95
CA ASN A 448 -3.90 -1.50 -13.21
C ASN A 448 -3.84 -0.02 -13.62
N PRO A 449 -2.64 0.54 -13.85
CA PRO A 449 -2.50 1.87 -14.44
C PRO A 449 -3.03 1.91 -15.88
N PHE A 450 -3.48 3.09 -16.32
CA PHE A 450 -3.98 3.32 -17.68
C PHE A 450 -2.86 3.37 -18.71
#